data_AF-A0A0D0IW47-F1
#
_entry.id   AF-A0A0D0IW47-F1
#
_cell.length_a   1.000
_cell.length_b   1.000
_cell.length_c   1.000
_cell.angle_alpha   90.00
_cell.angle_beta   90.00
_cell.angle_gamma   90.00
#
_symmetry.space_group_name_H-M   'P 1'
#
loop_
_entity.id
_entity.type
_entity.pdbx_description
1 polymer ?
#
loop_
_entity_poly.entity_id
_entity_poly.type
_entity_poly.pdbx_seq_one_letter_code
_entity_poly.pdbx_strand_id
1 'polypeptide(L)' 'MSFEPVEQPAGGLAEGDEVVRGQSIGEVAQGGHCLAECLHLGVRVDDEYVNPLQYFYARPVLLPLGSG' A
#
# COMPACT_ATOMS: atom_id res chain seq x y z
N MET A 1 9.63 -12.30 2.14
CA MET A 1 9.91 -10.98 1.55
C MET A 1 9.65 -11.13 0.07
N SER A 2 8.60 -10.52 -0.47
CA SER A 2 8.36 -10.52 -1.92
C SER A 2 8.01 -9.10 -2.35
N PHE A 3 8.76 -8.60 -3.32
CA PHE A 3 8.36 -7.43 -4.10
C PHE A 3 7.28 -7.92 -5.07
N GLU A 4 6.14 -7.23 -5.11
CA GLU A 4 5.11 -7.54 -6.10
C GLU A 4 5.31 -6.65 -7.33
N PRO A 5 5.18 -7.21 -8.55
CA PRO A 5 5.38 -6.44 -9.76
C PRO A 5 4.24 -5.44 -9.98
N VAL A 6 4.59 -4.24 -10.41
CA VAL A 6 3.64 -3.27 -10.97
C VAL A 6 3.90 -3.20 -12.46
N GLU A 7 2.87 -3.39 -13.28
CA GLU A 7 2.97 -3.15 -14.71
C GLU A 7 2.77 -1.66 -15.00
N GLN A 8 3.73 -1.06 -15.71
CA GLN A 8 3.63 0.31 -16.18
C GLN A 8 2.99 0.32 -17.58
N PRO A 9 1.97 1.15 -17.84
CA PRO A 9 1.47 1.35 -19.19
C PRO A 9 2.54 2.04 -20.06
N ALA A 10 2.37 1.98 -21.38
CA ALA A 10 3.24 2.71 -22.30
C ALA A 10 3.17 4.22 -22.02
N GLY A 11 4.31 4.84 -21.72
CA GLY A 11 4.36 6.23 -21.25
C GLY A 11 3.97 6.43 -19.78
N GLY A 12 4.00 5.35 -18.98
CA GLY A 12 3.85 5.39 -17.53
C GLY A 12 5.05 6.02 -16.81
N LEU A 13 5.11 5.85 -15.49
CA LEU A 13 6.10 6.50 -14.65
C LEU A 13 7.50 5.92 -14.86
N ALA A 14 8.49 6.80 -14.79
CA ALA A 14 9.91 6.48 -14.74
C ALA A 14 10.50 6.77 -13.36
N GLU A 15 11.67 6.21 -13.08
CA GLU A 15 12.44 6.53 -11.88
C GLU A 15 12.78 8.03 -11.85
N GLY A 16 12.48 8.69 -10.73
CA GLY A 16 12.68 10.12 -10.55
C GLY A 16 11.45 10.98 -10.83
N ASP A 17 10.38 10.41 -11.38
CA ASP A 17 9.12 11.14 -11.57
C ASP A 17 8.47 11.50 -10.22
N GLU A 18 8.02 12.74 -10.09
CA GLU A 18 7.18 13.16 -8.96
C GLU A 18 5.78 12.57 -9.11
N VAL A 19 5.24 12.03 -8.00
CA VAL A 19 3.89 11.50 -7.92
C VAL A 19 3.02 12.31 -6.97
N VAL A 20 1.75 12.49 -7.33
CA VAL A 20 0.77 13.18 -6.48
C VAL A 20 -0.29 12.22 -5.95
N ARG A 21 -0.95 12.60 -4.85
CA ARG A 21 -2.01 11.79 -4.26
C ARG A 21 -3.13 11.54 -5.27
N GLY A 22 -3.51 10.27 -5.44
CA GLY A 22 -4.58 9.83 -6.33
C GLY A 22 -4.16 9.62 -7.78
N GLN A 23 -2.89 9.87 -8.12
CA GLN A 23 -2.34 9.54 -9.42
C GLN A 23 -2.28 8.01 -9.60
N SER A 24 -2.63 7.54 -10.80
CA SER A 24 -2.40 6.15 -11.18
C SER A 24 -0.90 5.91 -11.33
N ILE A 25 -0.38 4.91 -10.63
CA ILE A 25 1.05 4.55 -10.63
C ILE A 25 1.33 3.21 -11.31
N GLY A 26 0.32 2.58 -11.92
CA GLY A 26 0.43 1.31 -12.63
C GLY A 26 -0.74 0.37 -12.34
N GLU A 27 -0.62 -0.86 -12.84
CA GLU A 27 -1.61 -1.93 -12.65
C GLU A 27 -1.03 -3.07 -11.80
N VAL A 28 -1.89 -3.73 -11.02
CA VAL A 28 -1.48 -4.87 -10.19
C VAL A 28 -1.16 -6.04 -11.11
N ALA A 29 0.10 -6.46 -11.12
CA ALA A 29 0.55 -7.57 -11.95
C ALA A 29 0.34 -8.92 -11.25
N GLN A 30 0.38 -10.00 -12.02
CA GLN A 30 0.30 -11.36 -11.48
C GLN A 30 1.70 -11.88 -11.08
N GLY A 31 1.78 -12.60 -9.96
CA GLY A 31 3.02 -13.22 -9.49
C GLY A 31 3.19 -13.21 -7.96
N GLY A 32 4.31 -13.74 -7.46
CA GLY A 32 4.58 -13.81 -6.02
C GLY A 32 3.88 -14.98 -5.30
N HIS A 33 3.51 -14.78 -4.04
CA HIS A 33 2.87 -15.81 -3.20
C HIS A 33 1.33 -15.78 -3.24
N CYS A 34 0.73 -14.83 -3.97
CA CYS A 34 -0.71 -14.78 -4.13
C CYS A 34 -1.13 -15.43 -5.45
N LEU A 35 -2.08 -16.35 -5.38
CA LEU A 35 -2.68 -17.05 -6.53
C LEU A 35 -3.90 -16.30 -7.11
N ALA A 36 -4.21 -15.12 -6.57
CA ALA A 36 -5.28 -14.21 -7.00
C ALA A 36 -4.72 -12.78 -7.16
N GLU A 37 -5.51 -11.84 -7.68
CA GLU A 37 -5.12 -10.42 -7.72
C GLU A 37 -5.04 -9.86 -6.30
N CYS A 38 -3.84 -9.87 -5.72
CA CYS A 38 -3.53 -9.28 -4.41
C CYS A 38 -2.66 -8.05 -4.59
N LEU A 39 -2.93 -7.00 -3.81
CA LEU A 39 -2.03 -5.86 -3.65
C LEU A 39 -1.28 -6.00 -2.33
N HIS A 40 0.04 -6.16 -2.38
CA HIS A 40 0.93 -6.03 -1.25
C HIS A 40 1.34 -4.60 -1.07
N LEU A 41 1.14 -4.13 0.15
CA LEU A 41 1.46 -2.78 0.53
C LEU A 41 2.41 -2.80 1.74
N GLY A 42 3.54 -2.13 1.59
CA GLY A 42 4.49 -1.88 2.67
C GLY A 42 4.70 -0.37 2.85
N VAL A 43 4.97 0.05 4.08
CA VAL A 43 5.40 1.43 4.38
C VAL A 43 6.74 1.39 5.07
N ARG A 44 7.67 2.23 4.63
CA ARG A 44 9.00 2.39 5.20
C ARG A 44 9.20 3.83 5.63
N VAL A 45 9.60 4.03 6.88
CA VAL A 45 9.91 5.34 7.47
C VAL A 45 11.29 5.23 8.12
N ASP A 46 12.17 6.18 7.83
CA ASP A 46 13.54 6.18 8.36
C ASP A 46 14.24 4.81 8.20
N ASP A 47 14.11 4.24 7.00
CA ASP A 47 14.65 2.93 6.64
C ASP A 47 14.06 1.70 7.38
N GLU A 48 13.01 1.86 8.18
CA GLU A 48 12.33 0.76 8.88
C GLU A 48 10.95 0.45 8.32
N TYR A 49 10.64 -0.85 8.16
CA TYR A 49 9.29 -1.28 7.79
C TYR A 49 8.36 -1.19 9.00
N VAL A 50 7.28 -0.42 8.83
CA VAL A 50 6.26 -0.21 9.86
C VAL A 50 4.92 -0.81 9.44
N ASN A 51 3.99 -0.96 10.40
CA ASN A 51 2.64 -1.44 10.10
C ASN A 51 1.91 -0.44 9.16
N PRO A 52 1.55 -0.82 7.92
CA PRO A 52 0.91 0.09 6.96
C PRO A 52 -0.48 0.56 7.40
N LEU A 53 -1.18 -0.23 8.21
CA LEU A 53 -2.58 0.04 8.59
C LEU A 53 -2.74 1.32 9.41
N GLN A 54 -1.67 1.81 10.05
CA GLN A 54 -1.69 3.08 10.78
C GLN A 54 -1.95 4.30 9.88
N TYR A 55 -1.77 4.18 8.56
CA TYR A 55 -1.98 5.26 7.59
C TYR A 55 -3.36 5.22 6.91
N PHE A 56 -4.12 4.13 7.06
CA PHE A 56 -5.43 3.96 6.42
C PHE A 56 -6.61 4.14 7.38
N TYR A 57 -6.41 3.84 8.67
CA TYR A 57 -7.48 3.86 9.64
C TYR A 57 -7.24 4.93 10.69
N ALA A 58 -8.33 5.57 11.12
CA ALA A 58 -8.31 6.36 12.34
C ALA A 58 -7.94 5.45 13.52
N ARG A 59 -7.21 6.01 14.50
CA ARG A 59 -6.88 5.29 15.73
C ARG A 59 -8.19 4.80 16.37
N PRO A 60 -8.32 3.50 16.69
CA PRO A 60 -9.53 2.99 17.31
C PRO A 60 -9.80 3.72 18.62
N VAL A 61 -11.04 4.15 18.81
CA VAL A 61 -11.51 4.82 20.03
C VAL A 61 -12.26 3.80 20.86
N LEU A 62 -11.81 3.57 22.09
CA LEU A 62 -12.55 2.75 23.05
C LEU A 62 -13.83 3.49 23.44
N LEU A 63 -14.97 2.85 23.20
CA LEU A 63 -16.24 3.33 23.72
C LEU A 63 -16.37 2.91 25.19
N PRO A 64 -17.04 3.72 26.04
CA PRO A 64 -17.39 3.28 27.38
C PRO A 64 -18.13 1.94 27.32
N LEU A 65 -17.80 1.02 28.23
CA LEU A 65 -18.68 -0.11 28.51
C LEU A 65 -19.97 0.50 29.04
N GLY A 66 -21.05 0.48 28.26
CA GLY A 66 -22.30 1.15 28.62
C GLY A 66 -22.70 0.83 30.05
N SER A 67 -23.13 1.86 30.81
CA SER A 67 -23.71 1.64 32.13
C SER A 67 -24.91 0.72 31.99
N GLY A 68 -24.84 -0.46 32.62
CA GLY A 68 -25.91 -1.46 32.65
C GLY A 68 -27.18 -0.99 33.34
#